data_AF-A0A8T7DJV1-F1
#
_entry.id   AF-A0A8T7DJV1-F1
#
_cell.length_a   1.000
_cell.length_b   1.000
_cell.length_c   1.000
_cell.angle_alpha   90.00
_cell.angle_beta   90.00
_cell.angle_gamma   90.00
#
_symmetry.space_group_name_H-M   'P 1'
#
loop_
_entity.id
_entity.type
_entity.pdbx_description
1 polymer ?
#
loop_
_entity_poly.entity_id
_entity_poly.type
_entity_poly.pdbx_seq_one_letter_code
_entity_poly.pdbx_strand_id
1 'polypeptide(L)'
;MSSVAQVSARKQDGIVVLVLVILIAMSTIGYFLNEFSPGRVKHQQKISTGQSLSRAKDALLAYAVSRADVATPSAQPGRLGYLPCPANNNGEGNSVGNCGAQNEAALGWFPWRSLGLPPLRDESGACLLYAVSGSYKFSPPPDMLNEDSYGMFQVVDENLNVVQGINPEDRVVAIIFAPGSALPGQTRVYNAGSQCGDDVNNFGAYLDTFVGALGTIDNSDVTTGIEDRIDQFIRATQESISNGVVNDRFITITRDEIWS
;
A
#
# COMPACT_ATOMS: atom_id res chain seq x y z
N MET A 1 -34.37 5.31 -96.77
CA MET A 1 -33.31 6.20 -96.26
C MET A 1 -33.13 5.91 -94.78
N SER A 2 -31.90 5.59 -94.40
CA SER A 2 -31.47 5.16 -93.07
C SER A 2 -31.79 6.17 -91.97
N SER A 3 -32.12 5.68 -90.77
CA SER A 3 -31.40 6.01 -89.52
C SER A 3 -32.08 5.28 -88.36
N VAL A 4 -31.41 4.26 -87.80
CA VAL A 4 -31.76 3.71 -86.49
C VAL A 4 -30.60 3.99 -85.55
N ALA A 5 -30.90 4.73 -84.50
CA ALA A 5 -29.97 5.20 -83.49
C ALA A 5 -29.40 4.06 -82.65
N GLN A 6 -28.10 4.11 -82.39
CA GLN A 6 -27.44 3.30 -81.38
C GLN A 6 -27.72 3.87 -79.98
N VAL A 7 -28.14 3.03 -79.05
CA VAL A 7 -28.07 3.32 -77.61
C VAL A 7 -27.12 2.31 -76.98
N SER A 8 -25.96 2.80 -76.57
CA SER A 8 -24.91 2.05 -75.86
C SER A 8 -25.29 1.89 -74.39
N ALA A 9 -25.51 0.65 -73.94
CA ALA A 9 -25.62 0.33 -72.51
C ALA A 9 -24.21 0.28 -71.87
N ARG A 10 -23.95 1.17 -70.90
CA ARG A 10 -22.73 1.15 -70.07
C ARG A 10 -22.78 0.00 -69.07
N LYS A 11 -21.72 -0.82 -69.03
CA LYS A 11 -21.47 -1.81 -67.97
C LYS A 11 -21.00 -1.10 -66.69
N GLN A 12 -21.65 -1.39 -65.56
CA GLN A 12 -21.29 -0.90 -64.23
C GLN A 12 -20.38 -1.93 -63.52
N ASP A 13 -19.08 -1.87 -63.77
CA ASP A 13 -18.09 -2.71 -63.07
C ASP A 13 -17.64 -2.12 -61.71
N GLY A 14 -18.15 -0.95 -61.33
CA GLY A 14 -17.73 -0.24 -60.11
C GLY A 14 -18.39 -0.71 -58.80
N ILE A 15 -19.58 -1.31 -58.87
CA ILE A 15 -20.34 -1.68 -57.66
C ILE A 15 -19.79 -2.95 -57.01
N VAL A 16 -19.32 -3.91 -57.82
CA VAL A 16 -18.81 -5.20 -57.33
C VAL A 16 -17.54 -5.01 -56.49
N VAL A 17 -16.63 -4.13 -56.93
CA VAL A 17 -15.40 -3.83 -56.20
C VAL A 17 -15.70 -3.13 -54.87
N LEU A 18 -16.67 -2.20 -54.87
CA LEU A 18 -17.04 -1.46 -53.68
C LEU A 18 -17.69 -2.36 -52.62
N VAL A 19 -18.53 -3.31 -53.03
CA VAL A 19 -19.11 -4.31 -52.12
C VAL A 19 -18.04 -5.24 -51.55
N LEU A 20 -17.07 -5.67 -52.37
CA LEU A 20 -15.96 -6.51 -51.90
C LEU A 20 -15.10 -5.81 -50.85
N VAL A 21 -14.77 -4.53 -51.06
CA VAL A 21 -13.97 -3.74 -50.12
C VAL A 21 -14.70 -3.53 -48.79
N ILE A 22 -16.02 -3.29 -48.83
CA ILE A 22 -16.83 -3.15 -47.61
C ILE A 22 -16.88 -4.45 -46.81
N LEU A 23 -17.03 -5.59 -47.49
CA LEU A 23 -17.03 -6.90 -46.82
C LEU A 23 -15.68 -7.20 -46.16
N ILE A 24 -14.57 -6.91 -46.84
CA ILE A 24 -13.22 -7.09 -46.27
C ILE A 24 -13.01 -6.15 -45.07
N ALA A 25 -13.41 -4.88 -45.18
CA ALA A 25 -13.29 -3.91 -44.09
C ALA A 25 -14.10 -4.33 -42.85
N MET A 26 -15.33 -4.80 -43.04
CA MET A 26 -16.18 -5.31 -41.97
C MET A 26 -15.61 -6.56 -41.31
N SER A 27 -15.05 -7.49 -42.10
CA SER A 27 -14.39 -8.69 -41.56
C SER A 27 -13.14 -8.36 -40.75
N THR A 28 -12.33 -7.39 -41.20
CA THR A 28 -11.15 -6.96 -40.44
C THR A 28 -11.53 -6.30 -39.13
N ILE A 29 -12.53 -5.40 -39.14
CA ILE A 29 -12.98 -4.73 -37.91
C ILE A 29 -13.59 -5.74 -36.94
N GLY A 30 -14.38 -6.70 -37.42
CA GLY A 30 -14.95 -7.77 -36.59
C GLY A 30 -13.89 -8.68 -35.95
N TYR A 31 -12.79 -8.97 -36.65
CA TYR A 31 -11.67 -9.74 -36.10
C TYR A 31 -10.96 -8.97 -34.97
N PHE A 32 -10.72 -7.67 -35.14
CA PHE A 32 -10.09 -6.83 -34.11
C PHE A 32 -11.02 -6.55 -32.92
N LEU A 33 -12.33 -6.46 -33.12
CA LEU A 33 -13.29 -6.26 -32.03
C LEU A 33 -13.54 -7.51 -31.19
N ASN A 34 -13.18 -8.70 -31.68
CA ASN A 34 -13.25 -9.95 -30.91
C ASN A 34 -12.13 -10.09 -29.86
N GLU A 35 -11.10 -9.25 -29.90
CA GLU A 35 -10.12 -9.12 -28.80
C GLU A 35 -10.58 -8.13 -27.72
N PHE A 36 -11.56 -7.27 -28.01
CA PHE A 36 -12.12 -6.33 -27.06
C PHE A 36 -13.33 -6.92 -26.34
N SER A 37 -13.05 -7.80 -25.37
CA SER A 37 -14.04 -8.11 -24.34
C SER A 37 -14.46 -6.82 -23.60
N PRO A 38 -15.76 -6.49 -23.50
CA PRO A 38 -16.23 -5.37 -22.68
C PRO A 38 -16.34 -5.84 -21.23
N GLY A 39 -15.23 -6.28 -20.66
CA GLY A 39 -15.11 -6.70 -19.27
C GLY A 39 -14.11 -5.81 -18.56
N ARG A 40 -14.52 -4.56 -18.26
CA ARG A 40 -13.84 -3.58 -17.38
C ARG A 40 -12.45 -4.02 -16.90
N VAL A 41 -11.47 -3.98 -17.79
CA VAL A 41 -10.07 -4.17 -17.43
C VAL A 41 -9.64 -2.87 -16.76
N LYS A 42 -9.87 -2.77 -15.45
CA LYS A 42 -8.97 -1.98 -14.61
C LYS A 42 -7.63 -2.68 -14.76
N HIS A 43 -6.82 -2.25 -15.73
CA HIS A 43 -5.41 -2.60 -15.80
C HIS A 43 -4.75 -1.94 -14.59
N GLN A 44 -4.95 -2.53 -13.43
CA GLN A 44 -4.19 -2.20 -12.24
C GLN A 44 -2.79 -2.72 -12.56
N GLN A 45 -1.92 -1.81 -12.96
CA GLN A 45 -0.50 -2.08 -13.17
C GLN A 45 -0.04 -2.83 -11.92
N LYS A 46 0.35 -4.10 -12.07
CA LYS A 46 0.89 -4.88 -10.96
C LYS A 46 2.21 -4.23 -10.58
N ILE A 47 2.18 -3.38 -9.55
CA ILE A 47 3.36 -2.77 -8.94
C ILE A 47 4.00 -3.86 -8.08
N SER A 48 5.32 -4.01 -8.14
CA SER A 48 6.00 -4.98 -7.28
C SER A 48 5.88 -4.57 -5.81
N THR A 49 5.94 -5.54 -4.90
CA THR A 49 5.81 -5.26 -3.45
C THR A 49 6.87 -4.25 -3.00
N GLY A 50 8.10 -4.37 -3.52
CA GLY A 50 9.18 -3.43 -3.24
C GLY A 50 8.89 -2.00 -3.73
N GLN A 51 8.27 -1.84 -4.90
CA GLN A 51 7.90 -0.52 -5.41
C GLN A 51 6.76 0.11 -4.60
N SER A 52 5.77 -0.67 -4.19
CA SER A 52 4.68 -0.18 -3.31
C SER A 52 5.22 0.25 -1.95
N LEU A 53 6.12 -0.54 -1.34
CA LEU A 53 6.77 -0.19 -0.08
C LEU A 53 7.66 1.05 -0.19
N SER A 54 8.44 1.19 -1.27
CA SER A 54 9.27 2.38 -1.51
C SER A 54 8.41 3.64 -1.62
N ARG A 55 7.34 3.62 -2.43
CA ARG A 55 6.43 4.77 -2.57
C ARG A 55 5.75 5.15 -1.25
N ALA A 56 5.39 4.15 -0.45
CA ALA A 56 4.81 4.37 0.86
C ALA A 56 5.80 5.05 1.82
N LYS A 57 7.05 4.57 1.83
CA LYS A 57 8.15 5.16 2.61
C LYS A 57 8.43 6.60 2.19
N ASP A 58 8.59 6.85 0.90
CA ASP A 58 8.86 8.19 0.36
C ASP A 58 7.78 9.19 0.77
N ALA A 59 6.51 8.77 0.76
CA ALA A 59 5.39 9.62 1.17
C ALA A 59 5.38 9.92 2.68
N LEU A 60 5.78 8.96 3.53
CA LEU A 60 5.92 9.20 4.97
C LEU A 60 7.09 10.14 5.29
N LEU A 61 8.23 9.96 4.63
CA LEU A 61 9.37 10.87 4.75
C LEU A 61 9.01 12.28 4.28
N ALA A 62 8.35 12.40 3.12
CA ALA A 62 7.84 13.68 2.62
C ALA A 62 6.83 14.34 3.59
N TYR A 63 5.96 13.54 4.22
CA TYR A 63 5.05 14.05 5.25
C TYR A 63 5.81 14.60 6.47
N ALA A 64 6.81 13.86 6.95
CA ALA A 64 7.60 14.22 8.13
C ALA A 64 8.31 15.58 7.95
N VAL A 65 8.83 15.87 6.74
CA VAL A 65 9.54 17.12 6.45
C VAL A 65 8.62 18.27 6.02
N SER A 66 7.56 18.00 5.25
CA SER A 66 6.69 19.06 4.68
C SER A 66 5.89 19.82 5.73
N ARG A 67 5.73 19.28 6.94
CA ARG A 67 5.01 19.93 8.03
C ARG A 67 5.85 20.94 8.82
N ALA A 68 7.14 21.06 8.56
CA ALA A 68 7.97 22.14 9.10
C ALA A 68 7.45 23.52 8.67
N ASP A 69 6.94 23.62 7.44
CA ASP A 69 6.56 24.90 6.81
C ASP A 69 5.10 25.31 7.05
N VAL A 70 4.30 24.48 7.72
CA VAL A 70 2.89 24.78 8.03
C VAL A 70 2.83 25.71 9.24
N ALA A 71 3.23 26.96 9.03
CA ALA A 71 3.02 28.06 9.97
C ALA A 71 1.56 28.54 9.86
N THR A 72 0.60 27.77 10.38
CA THR A 72 -0.73 28.33 10.61
C THR A 72 -0.70 29.18 11.88
N PRO A 73 -1.43 30.31 11.93
CA PRO A 73 -1.58 31.11 13.15
C PRO A 73 -2.44 30.42 14.23
N SER A 74 -2.83 29.16 14.03
CA SER A 74 -3.38 28.30 15.08
C SER A 74 -2.24 27.64 15.87
N ALA A 75 -2.49 27.32 17.14
CA ALA A 75 -1.55 26.86 18.17
C ALA A 75 -0.77 25.54 17.92
N GLN A 76 -0.53 25.15 16.67
CA GLN A 76 0.25 23.99 16.28
C GLN A 76 1.42 24.49 15.41
N PRO A 77 2.58 24.83 16.00
CA PRO A 77 3.78 25.16 15.23
C PRO A 77 4.10 24.02 14.23
N GLY A 78 4.81 24.35 13.16
CA GLY A 78 5.27 23.36 12.18
C GLY A 78 5.87 22.14 12.87
N ARG A 79 5.27 20.96 12.64
CA ARG A 79 5.57 19.71 13.34
C ARG A 79 6.50 18.88 12.48
N LEU A 80 7.77 19.30 12.39
CA LEU A 80 8.84 18.53 11.73
C LEU A 80 9.04 17.19 12.44
N GLY A 81 9.24 16.14 11.65
CA GLY A 81 9.55 14.79 12.12
C GLY A 81 8.35 13.94 12.53
N TYR A 82 7.17 14.54 12.71
CA TYR A 82 5.98 13.80 13.08
C TYR A 82 5.44 12.98 11.91
N LEU A 83 5.01 11.76 12.19
CA LEU A 83 4.41 10.84 11.24
C LEU A 83 2.90 10.75 11.45
N PRO A 84 2.10 10.54 10.38
CA PRO A 84 0.65 10.46 10.51
C PRO A 84 0.25 9.25 11.35
N CYS A 85 -0.89 9.33 12.01
CA CYS A 85 -1.52 8.14 12.57
C CYS A 85 -1.94 7.17 11.44
N PRO A 86 -1.97 5.85 11.69
CA PRO A 86 -2.54 4.90 10.76
C PRO A 86 -4.00 5.22 10.41
N ALA A 87 -4.48 4.70 9.28
CA ALA A 87 -5.88 4.83 8.88
C ALA A 87 -6.76 3.76 9.56
N ASN A 88 -8.02 4.14 9.79
CA ASN A 88 -9.08 3.24 10.30
C ASN A 88 -10.41 3.43 9.54
N ASN A 89 -11.49 2.93 10.15
CA ASN A 89 -12.87 2.94 9.67
C ASN A 89 -13.49 4.31 9.34
N ASN A 90 -12.92 5.44 9.81
CA ASN A 90 -13.52 6.78 9.65
C ASN A 90 -13.11 7.51 8.36
N GLY A 91 -13.15 6.79 7.24
CA GLY A 91 -12.81 7.32 5.93
C GLY A 91 -11.54 6.68 5.40
N GLU A 92 -11.75 5.65 4.58
CA GLU A 92 -10.70 4.81 4.03
C GLU A 92 -9.48 5.58 3.51
N GLY A 93 -8.31 5.16 3.99
CA GLY A 93 -7.02 5.74 3.64
C GLY A 93 -6.72 7.07 4.33
N ASN A 94 -7.61 7.61 5.17
CA ASN A 94 -7.31 8.81 5.96
C ASN A 94 -6.65 8.43 7.28
N SER A 95 -5.58 9.15 7.63
CA SER A 95 -4.99 9.16 8.96
C SER A 95 -6.04 9.58 10.00
N VAL A 96 -6.11 8.86 11.10
CA VAL A 96 -7.04 9.18 12.19
C VAL A 96 -6.56 10.38 13.01
N GLY A 97 -7.50 11.13 13.58
CA GLY A 97 -7.17 12.30 14.39
C GLY A 97 -6.52 11.97 15.74
N ASN A 98 -6.65 10.74 16.24
CA ASN A 98 -6.03 10.23 17.46
C ASN A 98 -5.83 8.71 17.29
N CYS A 99 -4.61 8.22 17.50
CA CYS A 99 -4.27 6.80 17.45
C CYS A 99 -3.65 6.29 18.77
N GLY A 100 -4.44 6.29 19.85
CA GLY A 100 -4.06 5.74 21.17
C GLY A 100 -3.68 6.82 22.20
N ALA A 101 -3.04 6.41 23.29
CA ALA A 101 -2.50 7.29 24.33
C ALA A 101 -1.17 7.94 23.92
N GLN A 102 -0.67 8.91 24.68
CA GLN A 102 0.63 9.51 24.43
C GLN A 102 1.73 8.44 24.56
N ASN A 103 2.78 8.50 23.73
CA ASN A 103 3.89 7.52 23.75
C ASN A 103 3.50 6.05 23.54
N GLU A 104 2.27 5.78 23.10
CA GLU A 104 1.80 4.46 22.70
C GLU A 104 2.00 4.26 21.21
N ALA A 105 2.57 3.12 20.79
CA ALA A 105 2.65 2.76 19.39
C ALA A 105 1.25 2.51 18.79
N ALA A 106 1.11 2.68 17.47
CA ALA A 106 -0.16 2.44 16.80
C ALA A 106 0.03 1.62 15.52
N LEU A 107 -0.87 0.67 15.29
CA LEU A 107 -0.96 -0.16 14.09
C LEU A 107 -2.29 0.11 13.37
N GLY A 108 -2.25 0.14 12.04
CA GLY A 108 -3.46 0.17 11.23
C GLY A 108 -3.18 0.14 9.73
N TRP A 109 -4.16 0.56 8.93
CA TRP A 109 -3.99 0.65 7.48
C TRP A 109 -3.06 1.80 7.09
N PHE A 110 -2.33 1.65 6.00
CA PHE A 110 -1.51 2.73 5.48
C PHE A 110 -2.39 3.94 5.05
N PRO A 111 -2.13 5.16 5.55
CA PRO A 111 -3.00 6.33 5.33
C PRO A 111 -2.75 6.99 3.96
N TRP A 112 -2.89 6.22 2.89
CA TRP A 112 -2.59 6.64 1.50
C TRP A 112 -3.31 7.92 1.08
N ARG A 113 -4.55 8.13 1.51
CA ARG A 113 -5.35 9.31 1.11
C ARG A 113 -4.83 10.58 1.77
N SER A 114 -4.51 10.51 3.07
CA SER A 114 -3.89 11.63 3.79
C SER A 114 -2.49 11.97 3.29
N LEU A 115 -1.82 11.00 2.67
CA LEU A 115 -0.51 11.15 2.05
C LEU A 115 -0.59 11.53 0.55
N GLY A 116 -1.79 11.76 0.01
CA GLY A 116 -1.96 12.17 -1.39
C GLY A 116 -1.64 11.08 -2.41
N LEU A 117 -1.66 9.82 -2.00
CA LEU A 117 -1.39 8.65 -2.83
C LEU A 117 -2.68 7.93 -3.26
N PRO A 118 -2.67 7.18 -4.37
CA PRO A 118 -3.67 6.15 -4.60
C PRO A 118 -3.50 4.97 -3.62
N PRO A 119 -4.52 4.11 -3.45
CA PRO A 119 -4.38 2.90 -2.63
C PRO A 119 -3.20 2.04 -3.10
N LEU A 120 -2.23 1.83 -2.22
CA LEU A 120 -1.06 0.99 -2.47
C LEU A 120 -1.35 -0.45 -2.07
N ARG A 121 -0.93 -1.40 -2.92
CA ARG A 121 -1.09 -2.83 -2.71
C ARG A 121 0.19 -3.57 -3.01
N ASP A 122 0.38 -4.70 -2.36
CA ASP A 122 1.45 -5.63 -2.69
C ASP A 122 1.11 -6.49 -3.93
N GLU A 123 2.04 -7.37 -4.31
CA GLU A 123 1.90 -8.27 -5.46
C GLU A 123 0.72 -9.25 -5.34
N SER A 124 0.27 -9.55 -4.12
CA SER A 124 -0.91 -10.41 -3.87
C SER A 124 -2.23 -9.63 -4.00
N GLY A 125 -2.17 -8.30 -4.01
CA GLY A 125 -3.33 -7.41 -4.01
C GLY A 125 -3.78 -6.98 -2.62
N ALA A 126 -3.08 -7.39 -1.55
CA ALA A 126 -3.36 -6.93 -0.19
C ALA A 126 -2.92 -5.48 -0.02
N CYS A 127 -3.65 -4.72 0.78
CA CYS A 127 -3.27 -3.35 1.11
C CYS A 127 -2.17 -3.31 2.16
N LEU A 128 -1.38 -2.25 2.12
CA LEU A 128 -0.29 -2.05 3.07
C LEU A 128 -0.84 -1.72 4.47
N LEU A 129 -0.23 -2.30 5.50
CA LEU A 129 -0.40 -1.89 6.89
C LEU A 129 0.78 -1.02 7.32
N TYR A 130 0.59 -0.32 8.43
CA TYR A 130 1.52 0.68 8.90
C TYR A 130 1.51 0.73 10.43
N ALA A 131 2.69 0.61 11.02
CA ALA A 131 2.93 0.86 12.43
C ALA A 131 3.79 2.11 12.62
N VAL A 132 3.45 2.91 13.62
CA VAL A 132 4.17 4.13 14.01
C VAL A 132 4.50 4.10 15.50
N SER A 133 5.72 4.49 15.85
CA SER A 133 6.14 4.58 17.25
C SER A 133 5.40 5.70 17.97
N GLY A 134 5.10 5.50 19.25
CA GLY A 134 4.47 6.51 20.09
C GLY A 134 5.29 7.81 20.19
N SER A 135 6.62 7.70 20.09
CA SER A 135 7.55 8.83 20.07
C SER A 135 7.54 9.65 18.77
N TYR A 136 6.93 9.18 17.68
CA TYR A 136 6.92 9.88 16.38
C TYR A 136 5.52 10.15 15.83
N LYS A 137 4.47 9.62 16.45
CA LYS A 137 3.10 9.82 15.95
C LYS A 137 2.61 11.25 16.13
N PHE A 138 1.80 11.70 15.17
CA PHE A 138 1.25 13.05 15.15
C PHE A 138 0.23 13.31 16.27
N SER A 139 -0.54 12.29 16.70
CA SER A 139 -1.62 12.48 17.67
C SER A 139 -1.98 11.23 18.50
N PRO A 140 -2.07 11.35 19.82
CA PRO A 140 -1.54 12.47 20.61
C PRO A 140 -0.02 12.56 20.44
N PRO A 141 0.55 13.78 20.31
CA PRO A 141 1.98 13.93 20.12
C PRO A 141 2.75 13.60 21.41
N PRO A 142 3.98 13.07 21.34
CA PRO A 142 4.90 13.07 22.48
C PRO A 142 5.14 14.48 23.02
N ASP A 143 5.63 14.56 24.26
CA ASP A 143 5.97 15.84 24.92
C ASP A 143 7.00 16.63 24.13
N MET A 144 7.98 15.93 23.56
CA MET A 144 9.01 16.50 22.71
C MET A 144 9.38 15.51 21.61
N LEU A 145 9.61 16.04 20.41
CA LEU A 145 10.18 15.29 19.30
C LEU A 145 11.34 16.11 18.71
N ASN A 146 12.50 15.47 18.61
CA ASN A 146 13.74 16.05 18.09
C ASN A 146 14.66 14.95 17.53
N GLU A 147 15.83 15.34 17.04
CA GLU A 147 16.84 14.43 16.50
C GLU A 147 17.34 13.37 17.50
N ASP A 148 17.18 13.58 18.80
CA ASP A 148 17.57 12.61 19.86
C ASP A 148 16.41 11.70 20.30
N SER A 149 15.23 11.86 19.70
CA SER A 149 14.06 11.05 20.02
C SER A 149 14.19 9.67 19.37
N TYR A 150 14.16 8.63 20.19
CA TYR A 150 14.34 7.25 19.74
C TYR A 150 13.03 6.61 19.27
N GLY A 151 13.15 5.67 18.32
CA GLY A 151 12.06 4.78 17.96
C GLY A 151 11.73 3.78 19.06
N MET A 152 10.59 3.11 18.89
CA MET A 152 10.09 2.08 19.82
C MET A 152 10.09 0.69 19.21
N PHE A 153 10.62 0.52 17.99
CA PHE A 153 10.53 -0.74 17.26
C PHE A 153 11.89 -1.38 17.05
N GLN A 154 11.91 -2.70 17.14
CA GLN A 154 13.03 -3.57 16.85
C GLN A 154 12.62 -4.58 15.77
N VAL A 155 13.58 -4.97 14.93
CA VAL A 155 13.39 -6.06 13.98
C VAL A 155 14.23 -7.24 14.45
N VAL A 156 13.63 -8.43 14.43
CA VAL A 156 14.29 -9.68 14.80
C VAL A 156 14.40 -10.63 13.60
N ASP A 157 15.36 -11.55 13.67
CA ASP A 157 15.44 -12.71 12.77
C ASP A 157 14.63 -13.90 13.31
N GLU A 158 14.60 -15.01 12.55
CA GLU A 158 13.90 -16.25 12.94
C GLU A 158 14.55 -16.97 14.13
N ASN A 159 15.76 -16.58 14.53
CA ASN A 159 16.40 -17.03 15.76
C ASN A 159 16.06 -16.11 16.95
N LEU A 160 15.19 -15.11 16.74
CA LEU A 160 14.81 -14.09 17.72
C LEU A 160 15.96 -13.19 18.18
N ASN A 161 17.01 -13.06 17.36
CA ASN A 161 18.04 -12.05 17.56
C ASN A 161 17.59 -10.72 16.98
N VAL A 162 17.80 -9.63 17.73
CA VAL A 162 17.55 -8.28 17.22
C VAL A 162 18.56 -7.96 16.12
N VAL A 163 18.08 -7.74 14.90
CA VAL A 163 18.88 -7.38 13.72
C VAL A 163 18.80 -5.89 13.36
N GLN A 164 17.80 -5.18 13.88
CA GLN A 164 17.67 -3.72 13.77
C GLN A 164 17.12 -3.14 15.07
N GLY A 165 17.69 -2.02 15.54
CA GLY A 165 17.27 -1.38 16.79
C GLY A 165 17.86 -1.99 18.06
N ILE A 166 19.04 -2.62 17.97
CA ILE A 166 19.78 -3.13 19.14
C ILE A 166 20.06 -1.99 20.10
N ASN A 167 20.65 -0.91 19.59
CA ASN A 167 20.87 0.31 20.35
C ASN A 167 19.66 1.25 20.21
N PRO A 168 19.37 2.11 21.21
CA PRO A 168 18.25 3.05 21.15
C PRO A 168 18.22 3.94 19.91
N GLU A 169 19.38 4.41 19.45
CA GLU A 169 19.54 5.28 18.28
C GLU A 169 19.17 4.62 16.95
N ASP A 170 19.29 3.29 16.87
CA ASP A 170 18.98 2.48 15.69
C ASP A 170 17.52 2.01 15.65
N ARG A 171 16.74 2.32 16.70
CA ARG A 171 15.36 1.85 16.80
C ARG A 171 14.50 2.46 15.71
N VAL A 172 13.65 1.60 15.16
CA VAL A 172 12.77 1.94 14.07
C VAL A 172 11.62 2.81 14.59
N VAL A 173 11.25 3.83 13.83
CA VAL A 173 10.19 4.79 14.19
C VAL A 173 8.89 4.49 13.46
N ALA A 174 8.97 3.80 12.31
CA ALA A 174 7.82 3.34 11.55
C ALA A 174 8.14 2.10 10.72
N ILE A 175 7.13 1.24 10.55
CA ILE A 175 7.19 0.06 9.68
C ILE A 175 6.00 0.09 8.74
N ILE A 176 6.26 -0.13 7.45
CA ILE A 176 5.21 -0.33 6.44
C ILE A 176 5.24 -1.79 6.01
N PHE A 177 4.13 -2.49 6.22
CA PHE A 177 3.96 -3.91 5.96
C PHE A 177 3.25 -4.16 4.63
N ALA A 178 3.72 -5.19 3.93
CA ALA A 178 3.09 -5.84 2.80
C ALA A 178 2.74 -7.28 3.23
N PRO A 179 1.46 -7.55 3.56
CA PRO A 179 0.95 -8.82 4.09
C PRO A 179 1.18 -10.07 3.23
N GLY A 180 1.51 -9.89 1.95
CA GLY A 180 1.56 -11.00 1.00
C GLY A 180 0.20 -11.70 0.85
N SER A 181 0.23 -12.88 0.23
CA SER A 181 -0.97 -13.71 0.07
C SER A 181 -1.42 -14.29 1.40
N ALA A 182 -2.73 -14.41 1.62
CA ALA A 182 -3.25 -15.06 2.83
C ALA A 182 -2.67 -16.48 3.01
N LEU A 183 -2.07 -16.73 4.18
CA LEU A 183 -1.60 -18.06 4.57
C LEU A 183 -2.77 -18.95 5.02
N PRO A 184 -2.61 -20.29 5.07
CA PRO A 184 -3.65 -21.18 5.58
C PRO A 184 -4.13 -20.77 6.98
N GLY A 185 -5.44 -20.56 7.13
CA GLY A 185 -6.05 -20.12 8.39
C GLY A 185 -6.29 -18.60 8.49
N GLN A 186 -5.63 -17.79 7.64
CA GLN A 186 -5.93 -16.36 7.57
C GLN A 186 -7.22 -16.11 6.78
N THR A 187 -8.23 -15.57 7.46
CA THR A 187 -9.49 -15.15 6.84
C THR A 187 -9.55 -13.63 6.80
N ARG A 188 -9.35 -13.06 5.62
CA ARG A 188 -9.36 -11.61 5.38
C ARG A 188 -10.74 -11.17 4.88
N VAL A 189 -11.35 -10.19 5.54
CA VAL A 189 -12.68 -9.70 5.18
C VAL A 189 -12.56 -8.43 4.33
N TYR A 190 -13.25 -8.41 3.19
CA TYR A 190 -13.30 -7.25 2.31
C TYR A 190 -14.73 -6.73 2.19
N ASN A 191 -14.93 -5.46 2.51
CA ASN A 191 -16.22 -4.80 2.32
C ASN A 191 -16.39 -4.39 0.85
N ALA A 192 -17.51 -4.77 0.25
CA ALA A 192 -17.83 -4.39 -1.12
C ALA A 192 -17.82 -2.86 -1.28
N GLY A 193 -17.07 -2.36 -2.28
CA GLY A 193 -16.93 -0.93 -2.55
C GLY A 193 -15.76 -0.23 -1.84
N SER A 194 -15.12 -0.90 -0.89
CA SER A 194 -13.85 -0.42 -0.31
C SER A 194 -12.66 -0.70 -1.25
N GLN A 195 -11.61 0.11 -1.17
CA GLN A 195 -10.29 -0.20 -1.69
C GLN A 195 -9.54 -1.18 -0.75
N CYS A 196 -9.26 -0.79 0.47
CA CYS A 196 -8.44 -1.53 1.43
C CYS A 196 -9.22 -2.20 2.57
N GLY A 197 -10.54 -2.35 2.44
CA GLY A 197 -11.36 -2.98 3.47
C GLY A 197 -11.55 -2.09 4.69
N ASP A 198 -12.38 -2.57 5.62
CA ASP A 198 -12.56 -1.98 6.96
C ASP A 198 -12.31 -3.02 8.05
N ASP A 199 -11.41 -3.97 7.77
CA ASP A 199 -11.10 -5.09 8.67
C ASP A 199 -10.15 -4.67 9.79
N VAL A 200 -10.47 -3.56 10.45
CA VAL A 200 -9.60 -2.82 11.38
C VAL A 200 -9.36 -3.52 12.72
N ASN A 201 -10.10 -4.59 13.01
CA ASN A 201 -9.96 -5.37 14.26
C ASN A 201 -9.34 -6.75 14.02
N ASN A 202 -8.83 -7.01 12.82
CA ASN A 202 -8.38 -8.33 12.39
C ASN A 202 -6.99 -8.27 11.73
N PHE A 203 -6.11 -7.39 12.22
CA PHE A 203 -4.78 -7.24 11.64
C PHE A 203 -3.95 -8.53 11.70
N GLY A 204 -4.22 -9.42 12.68
CA GLY A 204 -3.61 -10.76 12.74
C GLY A 204 -4.04 -11.72 11.62
N ALA A 205 -5.07 -11.40 10.82
CA ALA A 205 -5.35 -12.13 9.57
C ALA A 205 -4.53 -11.62 8.37
N TYR A 206 -3.82 -10.51 8.54
CA TYR A 206 -2.96 -9.91 7.51
C TYR A 206 -1.49 -10.05 7.86
N LEU A 207 -1.13 -9.87 9.13
CA LEU A 207 0.23 -9.96 9.61
C LEU A 207 0.47 -11.30 10.29
N ASP A 208 1.70 -11.79 10.17
CA ASP A 208 2.07 -13.14 10.56
C ASP A 208 2.56 -13.22 12.00
N THR A 209 2.34 -14.40 12.58
CA THR A 209 2.91 -14.81 13.86
C THR A 209 3.98 -15.86 13.64
N PHE A 210 5.19 -15.59 14.09
CA PHE A 210 6.29 -16.54 14.11
C PHE A 210 6.44 -17.16 15.51
N VAL A 211 6.43 -18.50 15.56
CA VAL A 211 6.67 -19.26 16.79
C VAL A 211 8.04 -19.93 16.68
N GLY A 212 9.02 -19.37 17.38
CA GLY A 212 10.39 -19.87 17.45
C GLY A 212 10.66 -20.66 18.73
N ALA A 213 11.86 -21.25 18.83
CA ALA A 213 12.26 -22.00 20.01
C ALA A 213 12.41 -21.13 21.28
N LEU A 214 12.70 -19.84 21.12
CA LEU A 214 12.95 -18.89 22.21
C LEU A 214 11.73 -18.02 22.55
N GLY A 215 10.62 -18.13 21.80
CA GLY A 215 9.44 -17.30 22.01
C GLY A 215 8.56 -17.15 20.77
N THR A 216 7.54 -16.30 20.88
CA THR A 216 6.59 -15.97 19.81
C THR A 216 6.69 -14.48 19.50
N ILE A 217 6.72 -14.15 18.22
CA ILE A 217 6.63 -12.78 17.71
C ILE A 217 5.42 -12.68 16.81
N ASP A 218 4.53 -11.74 17.10
CA ASP A 218 3.34 -11.46 16.31
C ASP A 218 3.45 -10.05 15.74
N ASN A 219 3.56 -9.93 14.41
CA ASN A 219 3.66 -8.63 13.75
C ASN A 219 2.41 -7.76 13.95
N SER A 220 1.27 -8.36 14.35
CA SER A 220 0.05 -7.65 14.70
C SER A 220 -0.05 -7.22 16.17
N ASP A 221 0.81 -7.75 17.06
CA ASP A 221 0.79 -7.44 18.49
C ASP A 221 1.54 -6.13 18.81
N VAL A 222 0.99 -5.05 18.30
CA VAL A 222 1.28 -3.71 18.80
C VAL A 222 0.33 -3.46 19.98
N THR A 223 0.72 -3.92 21.16
CA THR A 223 -0.11 -3.88 22.38
C THR A 223 -0.54 -2.45 22.69
N THR A 224 -1.82 -2.21 22.53
CA THR A 224 -2.46 -0.94 22.89
C THR A 224 -2.53 -0.78 24.41
N GLY A 225 -2.41 0.45 24.89
CA GLY A 225 -2.48 0.82 26.30
C GLY A 225 -1.19 0.64 27.11
N ILE A 226 -0.05 0.41 26.45
CA ILE A 226 1.27 0.39 27.10
C ILE A 226 2.15 1.47 26.45
N GLU A 227 2.45 2.50 27.23
CA GLU A 227 3.35 3.60 26.83
C GLU A 227 4.82 3.12 26.82
N ASP A 228 5.63 3.63 25.89
CA ASP A 228 7.08 3.39 25.80
C ASP A 228 7.50 1.91 25.67
N ARG A 229 6.58 1.02 25.28
CA ARG A 229 6.89 -0.39 25.02
C ARG A 229 7.78 -0.52 23.78
N ILE A 230 8.77 -1.40 23.87
CA ILE A 230 9.57 -1.80 22.72
C ILE A 230 8.92 -2.99 22.04
N ASP A 231 8.39 -2.77 20.83
CA ASP A 231 7.79 -3.81 20.00
C ASP A 231 8.84 -4.48 19.11
N GLN A 232 8.69 -5.79 18.90
CA GLN A 232 9.55 -6.59 18.05
C GLN A 232 8.77 -7.12 16.86
N PHE A 233 9.37 -7.04 15.67
CA PHE A 233 8.76 -7.48 14.41
C PHE A 233 9.67 -8.49 13.71
N ILE A 234 9.07 -9.54 13.16
CA ILE A 234 9.77 -10.62 12.45
C ILE A 234 9.70 -10.39 10.94
N ARG A 235 10.86 -10.37 10.29
CA ARG A 235 10.94 -10.27 8.82
C ARG A 235 10.90 -11.66 8.19
N ALA A 236 10.08 -11.85 7.16
CA ALA A 236 10.09 -13.08 6.38
C ALA A 236 11.43 -13.30 5.66
N THR A 237 11.96 -14.52 5.72
CA THR A 237 13.06 -14.98 4.88
C THR A 237 12.54 -15.66 3.62
N GLN A 238 13.42 -15.92 2.65
CA GLN A 238 13.03 -16.68 1.46
C GLN A 238 12.57 -18.10 1.83
N GLU A 239 13.13 -18.67 2.90
CA GLU A 239 12.76 -19.98 3.41
C GLU A 239 11.39 -19.96 4.07
N SER A 240 11.11 -19.00 4.98
CA SER A 240 9.80 -18.88 5.62
C SER A 240 8.67 -18.65 4.63
N ILE A 241 8.93 -17.86 3.58
CA ILE A 241 7.98 -17.62 2.47
C ILE A 241 7.70 -18.93 1.74
N SER A 242 8.74 -19.70 1.43
CA SER A 242 8.60 -20.96 0.67
C SER A 242 7.89 -22.03 1.48
N ASN A 243 8.10 -22.04 2.79
CA ASN A 243 7.45 -22.96 3.73
C ASN A 243 6.06 -22.49 4.17
N GLY A 244 5.64 -21.27 3.81
CA GLY A 244 4.34 -20.70 4.15
C GLY A 244 4.15 -20.43 5.65
N VAL A 245 5.24 -20.12 6.36
CA VAL A 245 5.21 -19.84 7.81
C VAL A 245 5.08 -18.34 8.07
N VAL A 246 5.91 -17.54 7.41
CA VAL A 246 5.90 -16.06 7.46
C VAL A 246 6.16 -15.58 6.05
N ASN A 247 5.27 -14.75 5.51
CA ASN A 247 5.40 -14.12 4.20
C ASN A 247 5.26 -12.59 4.22
N ASP A 248 5.04 -12.00 5.39
CA ASP A 248 5.13 -10.55 5.61
C ASP A 248 6.46 -9.97 5.13
N ARG A 249 6.37 -8.99 4.23
CA ARG A 249 7.50 -8.15 3.84
C ARG A 249 7.28 -6.75 4.39
N PHE A 250 8.34 -6.07 4.80
CA PHE A 250 8.20 -4.68 5.23
C PHE A 250 9.45 -3.86 4.96
N ILE A 251 9.25 -2.55 4.94
CA ILE A 251 10.31 -1.55 4.96
C ILE A 251 10.21 -0.74 6.25
N THR A 252 11.36 -0.39 6.80
CA THR A 252 11.48 0.37 8.05
C THR A 252 11.88 1.81 7.75
N ILE A 253 11.51 2.71 8.65
CA ILE A 253 11.99 4.10 8.69
C ILE A 253 12.70 4.29 10.04
N THR A 254 13.91 4.83 10.01
CA THR A 254 14.64 5.20 11.23
C THR A 254 14.59 6.71 11.47
N ARG A 255 14.97 7.10 12.69
CA ARG A 255 15.24 8.48 13.10
C ARG A 255 16.14 9.20 12.09
N ASP A 256 17.29 8.59 11.76
CA ASP A 256 18.28 9.22 10.88
C ASP A 256 17.70 9.58 9.50
N GLU A 257 16.75 8.80 8.98
CA GLU A 257 16.09 9.10 7.69
C GLU A 257 15.12 10.28 7.74
N ILE A 258 14.63 10.63 8.94
CA ILE A 258 13.75 11.78 9.16
C ILE A 258 14.56 13.06 9.37
N TRP A 259 15.72 12.96 10.03
CA TRP A 259 16.53 14.11 10.45
C TRP A 259 17.78 14.36 9.59
N SER A 260 18.02 13.56 8.54
CA SER A 260 19.16 13.70 7.61
C SER A 260 19.09 14.92 6.70
#